data_AF-A0A813K6Q1-F1
#
_entry.id   AF-A0A813K6Q1-F1
#
_cell.length_a   1.000
_cell.length_b   1.000
_cell.length_c   1.000
_cell.angle_alpha   90.00
_cell.angle_beta   90.00
_cell.angle_gamma   90.00
#
_symmetry.space_group_name_H-M   'P 1'
#
loop_
_entity.id
_entity.type
_entity.pdbx_description
1 polymer ?
#
loop_
_entity_poly.entity_id
_entity_poly.type
_entity_poly.pdbx_seq_one_letter_code
_entity_poly.pdbx_strand_id
1 'polypeptide(L)'
;MAEIGVFQANTSTSLLKRFPNLHMLLVDPYHLHTTRSETVFQMVEEFYTSPRSVFDSASESTQPFRSRATHVLQSSVEAAQWLGRNSLDMVFVDGDHRYESVLVDINAWWPKVKPGGILAGHDFAITFPGVVEAVTRFVLGEGLRLFIAPEVWWVVKPAVGDPPDAPDEGTGPAPWRKSSKVQRIGNCYL
;
A
#
# COMPACT_ATOMS: atom_id res chain seq x y z
N MET A 1 3.59 0.10 10.57
CA MET A 1 2.97 0.00 9.23
C MET A 1 3.47 -1.25 8.52
N ALA A 2 2.82 -1.65 7.44
CA ALA A 2 3.34 -2.66 6.51
C ALA A 2 3.47 -2.08 5.10
N GLU A 3 4.45 -2.55 4.35
CA GLU A 3 4.65 -2.29 2.93
C GLU A 3 4.62 -3.63 2.18
N ILE A 4 3.79 -3.72 1.15
CA ILE A 4 3.53 -4.94 0.38
C ILE A 4 4.11 -4.74 -1.01
N GLY A 5 5.09 -5.56 -1.38
CA GLY A 5 5.95 -5.29 -2.53
C GLY A 5 7.03 -4.28 -2.13
N VAL A 6 8.17 -4.79 -1.70
CA VAL A 6 9.26 -3.97 -1.12
C VAL A 6 10.31 -3.68 -2.19
N PHE A 7 10.51 -4.61 -3.12
CA PHE A 7 11.52 -4.52 -4.16
C PHE A 7 12.89 -4.20 -3.56
N GLN A 8 13.49 -3.04 -3.84
CA GLN A 8 14.81 -2.64 -3.29
C GLN A 8 14.72 -1.84 -1.97
N ALA A 9 13.52 -1.73 -1.38
CA ALA A 9 13.23 -0.98 -0.16
C ALA A 9 13.54 0.53 -0.24
N ASN A 10 13.43 1.14 -1.42
CA ASN A 10 13.69 2.58 -1.60
C ASN A 10 12.67 3.43 -0.81
N THR A 11 11.39 3.09 -0.92
CA THR A 11 10.29 3.72 -0.17
C THR A 11 10.47 3.50 1.33
N SER A 12 10.65 2.25 1.75
CA SER A 12 10.85 1.89 3.17
C SER A 12 12.04 2.62 3.79
N THR A 13 13.18 2.65 3.10
CA THR A 13 14.40 3.30 3.58
C THR A 13 14.19 4.80 3.74
N SER A 14 13.50 5.44 2.80
CA SER A 14 13.19 6.88 2.87
C SER A 14 12.29 7.20 4.06
N LEU A 15 11.26 6.37 4.30
CA LEU A 15 10.37 6.51 5.45
C LEU A 15 11.09 6.28 6.79
N LEU A 16 11.89 5.22 6.90
CA LEU A 16 12.62 4.87 8.12
C LEU A 16 13.67 5.92 8.52
N LYS A 17 14.31 6.57 7.52
CA LYS A 17 15.21 7.72 7.72
C LYS A 17 14.45 8.94 8.24
N ARG A 18 13.26 9.21 7.70
CA ARG A 18 12.47 10.39 8.03
C ARG A 18 11.78 10.28 9.39
N PHE A 19 11.32 9.09 9.74
CA PHE A 19 10.47 8.85 10.92
C PHE A 19 11.16 7.91 11.92
N PRO A 20 11.80 8.45 12.98
CA PRO A 20 12.62 7.66 13.90
C PRO A 20 11.80 6.69 14.77
N ASN A 21 10.49 6.92 14.94
CA ASN A 21 9.59 6.05 15.70
C ASN A 21 8.82 5.06 14.81
N LEU A 22 8.98 5.14 13.48
CA LEU A 22 8.27 4.27 12.55
C LEU A 22 8.77 2.84 12.67
N HIS A 23 7.84 1.88 12.76
CA HIS A 23 8.14 0.46 12.66
C HIS A 23 7.46 -0.09 11.41
N MET A 24 8.20 -0.87 10.62
CA MET A 24 7.75 -1.39 9.33
C MET A 24 7.87 -2.92 9.27
N LEU A 25 6.81 -3.55 8.80
CA LEU A 25 6.83 -4.89 8.22
C LEU A 25 7.05 -4.74 6.72
N LEU A 26 8.11 -5.35 6.20
CA LEU A 26 8.50 -5.29 4.79
C LEU A 26 8.17 -6.64 4.16
N VAL A 27 7.06 -6.71 3.43
CA VAL A 27 6.49 -7.96 2.91
C VAL A 27 6.75 -8.06 1.43
N ASP A 28 7.58 -9.03 1.05
CA ASP A 28 7.86 -9.34 -0.35
C ASP A 28 8.34 -10.78 -0.42
N PRO A 29 7.76 -11.62 -1.29
CA PRO A 29 8.11 -13.04 -1.32
C PRO A 29 9.59 -13.27 -1.66
N TYR A 30 10.17 -12.45 -2.55
CA TYR A 30 11.46 -12.67 -3.21
C TYR A 30 11.71 -14.11 -3.71
N HIS A 31 12.59 -14.23 -4.68
CA HIS A 31 13.02 -15.51 -5.22
C HIS A 31 14.22 -16.03 -4.45
N LEU A 32 13.89 -16.73 -3.38
CA LEU A 32 14.84 -17.43 -2.52
C LEU A 32 14.93 -18.91 -2.92
N HIS A 33 15.21 -19.19 -4.18
CA HIS A 33 15.35 -20.58 -4.63
C HIS A 33 16.66 -21.19 -4.15
N THR A 34 16.52 -22.24 -3.33
CA THR A 34 17.27 -23.48 -3.52
C THR A 34 16.28 -24.60 -3.83
N THR A 35 16.49 -25.25 -4.97
CA THR A 35 15.83 -26.46 -5.52
C THR A 35 14.58 -26.27 -6.39
N ARG A 36 14.74 -26.77 -7.61
CA ARG A 36 13.89 -26.69 -8.81
C ARG A 36 12.63 -27.53 -8.63
N SER A 37 11.45 -26.93 -8.73
CA SER A 37 10.16 -27.61 -8.75
C SER A 37 9.47 -27.42 -10.12
N GLU A 38 8.76 -28.45 -10.59
CA GLU A 38 8.40 -28.64 -12.02
C GLU A 38 6.95 -28.25 -12.37
N THR A 39 6.27 -27.42 -11.58
CA THR A 39 4.87 -27.05 -11.89
C THR A 39 4.76 -25.73 -12.67
N VAL A 40 3.85 -25.68 -13.65
CA VAL A 40 3.59 -24.45 -14.45
C VAL A 40 3.15 -23.29 -13.56
N PHE A 41 2.37 -23.57 -12.50
CA PHE A 41 1.92 -22.56 -11.56
C PHE A 41 3.09 -21.90 -10.83
N GLN A 42 4.06 -22.70 -10.37
CA GLN A 42 5.29 -22.17 -9.77
C GLN A 42 6.07 -21.36 -10.80
N MET A 43 6.31 -21.87 -12.01
CA MET A 43 7.06 -21.12 -13.03
C MET A 43 6.48 -19.73 -13.33
N VAL A 44 5.15 -19.58 -13.27
CA VAL A 44 4.48 -18.29 -13.44
C VAL A 44 4.73 -17.39 -12.24
N GLU A 45 4.55 -17.87 -11.00
CA GLU A 45 4.92 -17.10 -9.80
C GLU A 45 6.41 -16.74 -9.80
N GLU A 46 7.25 -17.62 -10.37
CA GLU A 46 8.67 -17.40 -10.44
C GLU A 46 9.07 -16.22 -11.31
N PHE A 47 8.34 -16.06 -12.41
CA PHE A 47 8.59 -14.99 -13.35
C PHE A 47 8.29 -13.60 -12.77
N TYR A 48 7.35 -13.49 -11.84
CA TYR A 48 6.88 -12.20 -11.29
C TYR A 48 7.51 -11.84 -9.96
N THR A 49 8.40 -12.66 -9.43
CA THR A 49 8.99 -12.43 -8.13
C THR A 49 10.44 -11.97 -8.26
N SER A 50 10.80 -10.94 -7.49
CA SER A 50 12.13 -10.32 -7.53
C SER A 50 13.24 -11.30 -7.13
N PRO A 51 14.37 -11.38 -7.84
CA PRO A 51 15.45 -12.31 -7.53
C PRO A 51 16.13 -11.99 -6.20
N ARG A 52 16.86 -12.96 -5.64
CA ARG A 52 17.64 -12.81 -4.40
C ARG A 52 18.52 -11.56 -4.35
N SER A 53 19.12 -11.15 -5.46
CA SER A 53 19.96 -9.94 -5.50
C SER A 53 19.18 -8.66 -5.16
N VAL A 54 17.87 -8.62 -5.44
CA VAL A 54 17.01 -7.51 -5.05
C VAL A 54 16.77 -7.55 -3.54
N PHE A 55 16.55 -8.73 -2.96
CA PHE A 55 16.48 -8.89 -1.50
C PHE A 55 17.78 -8.48 -0.81
N ASP A 56 18.93 -8.88 -1.36
CA ASP A 56 20.23 -8.51 -0.80
C ASP A 56 20.38 -6.97 -0.75
N SER A 57 19.97 -6.27 -1.82
CA SER A 57 19.93 -4.80 -1.87
C SER A 57 18.97 -4.19 -0.84
N ALA A 58 17.75 -4.73 -0.72
CA ALA A 58 16.77 -4.29 0.25
C ALA A 58 17.23 -4.51 1.70
N SER A 59 17.85 -5.66 1.97
CA SER A 59 18.41 -6.01 3.28
C SER A 59 19.59 -5.10 3.63
N GLU A 60 20.46 -4.78 2.68
CA GLU A 60 21.59 -3.88 2.90
C GLU A 60 21.12 -2.45 3.19
N SER A 61 20.19 -1.93 2.39
CA SER A 61 19.66 -0.56 2.55
C SER A 61 18.91 -0.37 3.87
N THR A 62 18.24 -1.42 4.35
CA THR A 62 17.47 -1.41 5.60
C THR A 62 18.27 -1.88 6.83
N GLN A 63 19.50 -2.37 6.66
CA GLN A 63 20.37 -2.86 7.74
C GLN A 63 20.53 -1.87 8.92
N PRO A 64 20.69 -0.55 8.69
CA PRO A 64 20.76 0.44 9.78
C PRO A 64 19.48 0.53 10.63
N PHE A 65 18.35 0.04 10.11
CA PHE A 65 17.03 0.10 10.72
C PHE A 65 16.52 -1.25 11.21
N ARG A 66 17.38 -2.28 11.28
CA ARG A 66 17.01 -3.66 11.64
C ARG A 66 16.23 -3.82 12.96
N SER A 67 16.29 -2.85 13.88
CA SER A 67 15.49 -2.88 15.12
C SER A 67 14.04 -2.41 14.94
N ARG A 68 13.71 -1.83 13.77
CA ARG A 68 12.39 -1.26 13.44
C ARG A 68 11.90 -1.64 12.05
N ALA A 69 12.67 -2.41 11.28
CA ALA A 69 12.32 -2.91 9.96
C ALA A 69 12.46 -4.42 9.95
N THR A 70 11.35 -5.13 9.80
CA THR A 70 11.31 -6.60 9.80
C THR A 70 10.89 -7.07 8.41
N HIS A 71 11.77 -7.80 7.74
CA HIS A 71 11.48 -8.46 6.46
C HIS A 71 10.63 -9.72 6.67
N VAL A 72 9.62 -9.89 5.83
CA VAL A 72 8.73 -11.05 5.78
C VAL A 72 8.79 -11.60 4.36
N LEU A 73 9.56 -12.68 4.19
CA LEU A 73 9.87 -13.31 2.90
C LEU A 73 8.77 -14.32 2.53
N GLN A 74 7.56 -13.82 2.35
CA GLN A 74 6.35 -14.61 2.07
C GLN A 74 5.45 -13.85 1.10
N SER A 75 4.48 -14.55 0.50
CA SER A 75 3.43 -13.88 -0.25
C SER A 75 2.65 -12.92 0.67
N SER A 76 2.06 -11.88 0.06
CA SER A 76 1.24 -10.89 0.77
C SER A 76 0.12 -11.52 1.60
N VAL A 77 -0.59 -12.51 1.04
CA VAL A 77 -1.72 -13.18 1.70
C VAL A 77 -1.26 -14.00 2.89
N GLU A 78 -0.15 -14.76 2.74
CA GLU A 78 0.41 -15.54 3.84
C GLU A 78 0.87 -14.63 4.98
N ALA A 79 1.62 -13.56 4.66
CA ALA A 79 2.08 -12.59 5.65
C ALA A 79 0.93 -11.91 6.40
N ALA A 80 -0.18 -11.60 5.72
CA ALA A 80 -1.35 -11.00 6.35
C ALA A 80 -2.00 -11.91 7.42
N GLN A 81 -1.87 -13.23 7.32
CA GLN A 81 -2.47 -14.18 8.27
C GLN A 81 -1.84 -14.10 9.67
N TRP A 82 -0.59 -13.65 9.78
CA TRP A 82 0.13 -13.50 11.05
C TRP A 82 -0.41 -12.36 11.91
N LEU A 83 -1.17 -11.44 11.30
CA LEU A 83 -1.59 -10.21 11.94
C LEU A 83 -3.06 -10.29 12.40
N GLY A 84 -3.33 -9.77 13.59
CA GLY A 84 -4.69 -9.55 14.08
C GLY A 84 -5.40 -8.44 13.29
N ARG A 85 -6.74 -8.39 13.41
CA ARG A 85 -7.53 -7.25 12.92
C ARG A 85 -7.12 -5.97 13.63
N ASN A 86 -7.22 -4.82 12.96
CA ASN A 86 -6.96 -3.50 13.53
C ASN A 86 -5.60 -3.41 14.28
N SER A 87 -4.55 -4.00 13.71
CA SER A 87 -3.22 -4.06 14.32
C SER A 87 -2.24 -3.03 13.76
N LEU A 88 -2.51 -2.48 12.57
CA LEU A 88 -1.64 -1.55 11.87
C LEU A 88 -2.26 -0.16 11.73
N ASP A 89 -1.46 0.88 11.98
CA ASP A 89 -1.88 2.27 11.74
C ASP A 89 -1.93 2.61 10.25
N MET A 90 -1.11 1.93 9.44
CA MET A 90 -1.01 2.12 8.00
C MET A 90 -0.56 0.85 7.28
N VAL A 91 -1.08 0.65 6.07
CA VAL A 91 -0.60 -0.31 5.07
C VAL A 91 -0.34 0.42 3.75
N PHE A 92 0.76 0.09 3.08
CA PHE A 92 1.13 0.58 1.75
C PHE A 92 1.22 -0.59 0.76
N VAL A 93 0.45 -0.55 -0.33
CA VAL A 93 0.39 -1.60 -1.36
C VAL A 93 1.13 -1.14 -2.62
N ASP A 94 2.17 -1.88 -3.00
CA ASP A 94 3.10 -1.58 -4.10
C ASP A 94 3.67 -2.89 -4.71
N GLY A 95 2.79 -3.90 -4.82
CA GLY A 95 3.12 -5.24 -5.26
C GLY A 95 2.93 -5.44 -6.76
N ASP A 96 2.19 -6.48 -7.13
CA ASP A 96 1.89 -6.79 -8.53
C ASP A 96 0.73 -5.91 -9.05
N HIS A 97 0.92 -5.28 -10.20
CA HIS A 97 -0.02 -4.27 -10.73
C HIS A 97 -1.23 -4.86 -11.49
N ARG A 98 -1.39 -6.18 -11.51
CA ARG A 98 -2.59 -6.83 -12.05
C ARG A 98 -3.77 -6.61 -11.11
N TYR A 99 -4.94 -6.39 -11.69
CA TYR A 99 -6.19 -6.14 -10.97
C TYR A 99 -6.44 -7.16 -9.85
N GLU A 100 -6.32 -8.45 -10.15
CA GLU A 100 -6.59 -9.53 -9.21
C GLU A 100 -5.61 -9.50 -8.03
N SER A 101 -4.34 -9.23 -8.30
CA SER A 101 -3.28 -9.19 -7.28
C SER A 101 -3.50 -8.02 -6.32
N VAL A 102 -3.73 -6.81 -6.85
CA VAL A 102 -4.01 -5.61 -6.04
C VAL A 102 -5.26 -5.82 -5.18
N LEU A 103 -6.33 -6.38 -5.76
CA LEU A 103 -7.56 -6.62 -5.03
C LEU A 103 -7.37 -7.67 -3.91
N VAL A 104 -6.59 -8.72 -4.16
CA VAL A 104 -6.24 -9.72 -3.15
C VAL A 104 -5.46 -9.08 -2.00
N ASP A 105 -4.49 -8.20 -2.30
CA ASP A 105 -3.73 -7.47 -1.28
C ASP A 105 -4.62 -6.55 -0.47
N ILE A 106 -5.44 -5.73 -1.12
CA ILE A 106 -6.39 -4.84 -0.45
C ILE A 106 -7.29 -5.64 0.51
N ASN A 107 -7.85 -6.76 0.05
CA ASN A 107 -8.75 -7.59 0.86
C ASN A 107 -8.03 -8.27 2.04
N ALA A 108 -6.79 -8.71 1.87
CA ALA A 108 -6.00 -9.33 2.92
C ALA A 108 -5.58 -8.31 4.01
N TRP A 109 -5.25 -7.09 3.60
CA TRP A 109 -4.64 -6.09 4.47
C TRP A 109 -5.60 -5.06 5.05
N TRP A 110 -6.71 -4.73 4.37
CA TRP A 110 -7.71 -3.78 4.88
C TRP A 110 -8.25 -4.13 6.28
N PRO A 111 -8.54 -5.40 6.61
CA PRO A 111 -8.96 -5.78 7.97
C PRO A 111 -7.89 -5.53 9.04
N LYS A 112 -6.62 -5.43 8.67
CA LYS A 112 -5.48 -5.21 9.58
C LYS A 112 -5.29 -3.74 9.91
N VAL A 113 -5.78 -2.83 9.05
CA VAL A 113 -5.75 -1.38 9.30
C VAL A 113 -6.69 -1.04 10.46
N LYS A 114 -6.22 -0.23 11.41
CA LYS A 114 -7.03 0.28 12.54
C LYS A 114 -8.13 1.24 12.06
N PRO A 115 -9.25 1.38 12.79
CA PRO A 115 -10.15 2.51 12.61
C PRO A 115 -9.37 3.84 12.69
N GLY A 116 -9.60 4.76 11.77
CA GLY A 116 -8.81 5.98 11.59
C GLY A 116 -7.43 5.78 10.94
N GLY A 117 -7.05 4.54 10.66
CA GLY A 117 -5.80 4.19 9.96
C GLY A 117 -5.90 4.35 8.45
N ILE A 118 -4.77 4.18 7.77
CA ILE A 118 -4.64 4.45 6.33
C ILE A 118 -4.35 3.16 5.55
N LEU A 119 -5.05 2.96 4.44
CA LEU A 119 -4.60 2.08 3.37
C LEU A 119 -4.18 2.97 2.21
N ALA A 120 -2.95 2.80 1.76
CA ALA A 120 -2.35 3.56 0.67
C ALA A 120 -1.69 2.63 -0.33
N GLY A 121 -1.29 3.16 -1.48
CA GLY A 121 -0.47 2.44 -2.44
C GLY A 121 0.06 3.33 -3.55
N HIS A 122 0.82 2.72 -4.43
CA HIS A 122 1.42 3.38 -5.58
C HIS A 122 0.58 3.18 -6.86
N ASP A 123 1.03 3.79 -7.97
CA ASP A 123 0.64 3.41 -9.34
C ASP A 123 -0.85 3.58 -9.68
N PHE A 124 -1.55 4.51 -9.03
CA PHE A 124 -2.89 4.93 -9.47
C PHE A 124 -2.80 5.80 -10.73
N ALA A 125 -2.48 5.17 -11.86
CA ALA A 125 -2.24 5.83 -13.14
C ALA A 125 -2.77 5.00 -14.31
N ILE A 126 -2.99 5.66 -15.45
CA ILE A 126 -3.50 5.03 -16.69
C ILE A 126 -2.56 3.92 -17.22
N THR A 127 -1.27 3.99 -16.88
CA THR A 127 -0.27 2.96 -17.21
C THR A 127 -0.47 1.67 -16.42
N PHE A 128 -1.21 1.72 -15.30
CA PHE A 128 -1.50 0.60 -14.43
C PHE A 128 -3.03 0.45 -14.24
N PRO A 129 -3.75 0.08 -15.31
CA PRO A 129 -5.21 0.02 -15.28
C PRO A 129 -5.75 -0.97 -14.24
N GLY A 130 -5.00 -2.04 -13.95
CA GLY A 130 -5.37 -3.01 -12.92
C GLY A 130 -5.42 -2.40 -11.51
N VAL A 131 -4.45 -1.54 -11.17
CA VAL A 131 -4.42 -0.80 -9.90
C VAL A 131 -5.61 0.15 -9.83
N VAL A 132 -5.83 0.96 -10.88
CA VAL A 132 -6.93 1.92 -10.94
C VAL A 132 -8.28 1.21 -10.75
N GLU A 133 -8.49 0.10 -11.45
CA GLU A 133 -9.73 -0.66 -11.35
C GLU A 133 -9.94 -1.28 -9.96
N ALA A 134 -8.93 -1.93 -9.39
CA ALA A 134 -9.01 -2.60 -8.09
C ALA A 134 -9.32 -1.59 -6.98
N VAL A 135 -8.58 -0.48 -6.93
CA VAL A 135 -8.76 0.57 -5.95
C VAL A 135 -10.13 1.23 -6.12
N THR A 136 -10.55 1.56 -7.34
CA THR A 136 -11.85 2.19 -7.59
C THR A 136 -13.01 1.29 -7.13
N ARG A 137 -12.97 0.00 -7.46
CA ARG A 137 -14.03 -0.94 -7.04
C ARG A 137 -14.08 -1.11 -5.53
N PHE A 138 -12.93 -1.23 -4.88
CA PHE A 138 -12.85 -1.31 -3.43
C PHE A 138 -13.41 -0.06 -2.75
N VAL A 139 -12.98 1.12 -3.17
CA VAL A 139 -13.44 2.41 -2.62
C VAL A 139 -14.95 2.55 -2.75
N LEU A 140 -15.51 2.25 -3.94
CA LEU A 140 -16.95 2.35 -4.17
C LEU A 140 -17.73 1.31 -3.35
N GLY A 141 -17.22 0.09 -3.25
CA GLY A 141 -17.86 -0.99 -2.48
C GLY A 141 -17.92 -0.71 -0.98
N GLU A 142 -16.88 -0.06 -0.44
CA GLU A 142 -16.80 0.29 0.98
C GLU A 142 -17.38 1.69 1.29
N GLY A 143 -17.80 2.45 0.28
CA GLY A 143 -18.31 3.82 0.45
C GLY A 143 -17.26 4.79 0.99
N LEU A 144 -16.00 4.62 0.56
CA LEU A 144 -14.86 5.40 1.06
C LEU A 144 -14.59 6.62 0.19
N ARG A 145 -13.92 7.61 0.77
CA ARG A 145 -13.32 8.71 0.02
C ARG A 145 -11.90 8.34 -0.43
N LEU A 146 -11.68 8.37 -1.75
CA LEU A 146 -10.37 8.21 -2.35
C LEU A 146 -9.62 9.54 -2.41
N PHE A 147 -8.38 9.54 -1.95
CA PHE A 147 -7.42 10.63 -2.10
C PHE A 147 -6.30 10.21 -3.04
N ILE A 148 -5.82 11.16 -3.84
CA ILE A 148 -4.78 10.92 -4.85
C ILE A 148 -3.78 12.07 -4.80
N ALA A 149 -2.51 11.73 -4.87
CA ALA A 149 -1.36 12.60 -5.10
C ALA A 149 -0.54 12.03 -6.28
N PRO A 150 0.49 12.74 -6.78
CA PRO A 150 1.37 12.16 -7.79
C PRO A 150 1.88 10.79 -7.35
N GLU A 151 1.59 9.77 -8.17
CA GLU A 151 1.97 8.36 -7.99
C GLU A 151 1.41 7.65 -6.75
N VAL A 152 0.68 8.32 -5.85
CA VAL A 152 0.20 7.72 -4.58
C VAL A 152 -1.29 7.92 -4.41
N TRP A 153 -1.99 6.87 -3.99
CA TRP A 153 -3.38 6.91 -3.58
C TRP A 153 -3.52 6.49 -2.11
N TRP A 154 -4.57 6.96 -1.45
CA TRP A 154 -4.92 6.47 -0.11
C TRP A 154 -6.38 6.64 0.23
N VAL A 155 -6.83 5.85 1.20
CA VAL A 155 -8.12 5.95 1.87
C VAL A 155 -7.91 5.95 3.38
N VAL A 156 -8.84 6.56 4.11
CA VAL A 156 -8.88 6.53 5.58
C VAL A 156 -9.95 5.55 6.00
N LYS A 157 -9.61 4.61 6.88
CA LYS A 157 -10.59 3.70 7.46
C LYS A 157 -11.48 4.45 8.43
N PRO A 158 -12.81 4.39 8.30
CA PRO A 158 -13.72 5.08 9.22
C PRO A 158 -13.42 4.73 10.68
N ALA A 159 -13.47 5.73 11.56
CA ALA A 159 -13.36 5.50 12.99
C ALA A 159 -14.62 4.78 13.51
N VAL A 160 -14.52 4.11 14.65
CA VAL A 160 -15.70 3.51 15.29
C VAL A 160 -16.67 4.62 15.66
N GLY A 161 -17.83 4.66 15.00
CA GLY A 161 -18.88 5.65 15.24
C GLY A 161 -18.93 6.83 14.27
N ASP A 162 -17.96 6.94 13.33
CA ASP A 162 -18.12 7.86 12.21
C ASP A 162 -19.12 7.24 11.21
N PRO A 163 -20.16 7.98 10.78
CA PRO A 163 -20.96 7.54 9.64
C PRO A 163 -20.03 7.41 8.42
N PRO A 164 -20.32 6.49 7.48
CA PRO A 164 -19.67 6.52 6.17
C PRO A 164 -19.83 7.93 5.62
N ASP A 165 -18.78 8.51 5.01
CA ASP A 165 -18.85 9.80 4.35
C ASP A 165 -20.03 9.74 3.35
N ALA A 166 -21.19 10.26 3.76
CA ALA A 166 -22.35 10.29 2.89
C ALA A 166 -21.95 11.09 1.65
N PRO A 167 -22.33 10.64 0.44
CA PRO A 167 -22.14 11.48 -0.73
C PRO A 167 -22.81 12.81 -0.44
N ASP A 168 -22.07 13.90 -0.59
CA ASP A 168 -22.58 15.27 -0.43
C ASP A 168 -23.84 15.37 -1.30
N GLU A 169 -25.02 15.32 -0.69
CA GLU A 169 -26.28 15.48 -1.39
C GLU A 169 -26.30 16.93 -1.87
N GLY A 170 -25.86 17.09 -3.12
CA GLY A 170 -25.72 18.36 -3.79
C GLY A 170 -26.99 19.18 -3.65
N THR A 171 -26.96 20.12 -2.71
CA THR A 171 -27.79 21.31 -2.83
C THR A 171 -27.28 22.06 -4.05
N GLY A 172 -28.17 22.27 -5.02
CA GLY A 172 -27.87 22.84 -6.34
C GLY A 172 -27.10 24.18 -6.29
N PRO A 173 -26.70 24.70 -7.46
CA PRO A 173 -25.62 25.67 -7.54
C PRO A 173 -25.97 26.98 -6.82
N ALA A 174 -25.34 27.21 -5.67
CA ALA A 174 -25.31 28.53 -5.05
C ALA A 174 -24.27 29.40 -5.79
N PRO A 175 -24.59 30.67 -6.13
CA PRO A 175 -23.76 31.49 -6.99
C PRO A 175 -22.46 31.87 -6.30
N TRP A 176 -21.35 31.56 -6.98
CA TRP A 176 -19.98 32.06 -6.84
C TRP A 176 -19.75 33.08 -5.70
N ARG A 177 -19.55 32.59 -4.47
CA ARG A 177 -18.84 33.37 -3.46
C ARG A 177 -17.34 33.17 -3.68
N LYS A 178 -16.69 34.21 -4.22
CA LYS A 178 -15.24 34.35 -4.15
C LYS A 178 -14.82 34.31 -2.67
N SER A 179 -14.19 33.22 -2.26
CA SER A 179 -13.41 33.18 -1.03
C SER A 179 -11.99 32.75 -1.41
N SER A 180 -11.12 33.76 -1.42
CA SER A 180 -9.69 33.66 -1.58
C SER A 180 -9.09 32.99 -0.35
N LYS A 181 -8.70 31.71 -0.50
CA LYS A 181 -7.59 31.05 0.22
C LYS A 181 -7.30 29.71 -0.44
N VAL A 182 -6.68 29.76 -1.62
CA VAL A 182 -5.89 28.63 -2.12
C VAL A 182 -4.62 28.59 -1.27
N GLN A 183 -4.58 27.72 -0.27
CA GLN A 183 -3.30 27.35 0.33
C GLN A 183 -2.71 26.22 -0.50
N ARG A 184 -1.79 26.60 -1.40
CA ARG A 184 -0.81 25.72 -1.99
C ARG A 184 0.07 25.20 -0.84
N ILE A 185 -0.14 23.96 -0.41
CA ILE A 185 0.85 23.26 0.42
C ILE A 185 1.94 22.79 -0.55
N GLY A 186 3.18 23.18 -0.26
CA GLY A 186 4.26 23.35 -1.22
C GLY A 186 4.73 22.09 -1.95
N ASN A 187 5.41 22.34 -3.07
CA ASN A 187 6.26 21.39 -3.76
C ASN A 187 7.33 20.88 -2.80
N CYS A 188 7.35 19.59 -2.51
CA CYS A 188 8.55 18.90 -2.04
C CYS A 188 9.18 18.21 -3.25
N TYR A 189 10.09 18.92 -3.90
CA TYR A 189 11.21 18.27 -4.57
C TYR A 189 12.21 17.94 -3.49
N LEU A 190 12.50 16.66 -3.28
CA LEU A 190 13.79 16.07 -2.89
C LEU A 190 13.66 14.55 -2.97
#